data_AF-A0A2R7UFY9-F1
#
_entry.id   AF-A0A2R7UFY9-F1
#
_cell.length_a   1.000
_cell.length_b   1.000
_cell.length_c   1.000
_cell.angle_alpha   90.00
_cell.angle_beta   90.00
_cell.angle_gamma   90.00
#
_symmetry.space_group_name_H-M   'P 1'
#
loop_
_entity.id
_entity.type
_entity.pdbx_description
1 polymer ?
#
loop_
_entity_poly.entity_id
_entity_poly.type
_entity_poly.pdbx_seq_one_letter_code
_entity_poly.pdbx_strand_id
1 'polypeptide(L)'
;YWDTIDSATVDAPASAWTAGLFAWTDAEYGFWASPSNKEYVGVTGTTRSVEYLDGDETCRANLLNNAKIATIIRDDGYRLWGNRTLSSDPKWAFVTRVRTMDIVMDAIQYGHKWAVDRSITATYVKDVTEGLQAFMRDLKNQGAIINFEVYADAELNTASQLEQGKVYWNIRFTDVPPAENPNFRVEVTNQWLTEVIDSAA
;
A
#
# COMPACT_ATOMS: atom_id res chain seq x y z
N TYR A 1 25.67 -8.19 1.48
CA TYR A 1 26.06 -6.80 1.79
C TYR A 1 27.58 -6.77 1.96
N TRP A 2 28.21 -5.59 1.91
CA TRP A 2 29.64 -5.48 2.18
C TRP A 2 29.89 -5.44 3.69
N ASP A 3 30.59 -6.44 4.23
CA ASP A 3 31.06 -6.43 5.61
C ASP A 3 32.44 -5.79 5.67
N THR A 4 32.57 -4.70 6.43
CA THR A 4 33.83 -3.96 6.58
C THR A 4 34.83 -4.64 7.50
N ILE A 5 34.37 -5.50 8.41
CA ILE A 5 35.24 -6.28 9.32
C ILE A 5 35.90 -7.40 8.52
N ASP A 6 35.10 -8.16 7.78
CA ASP A 6 35.59 -9.29 6.98
C ASP A 6 36.16 -8.88 5.62
N SER A 7 35.94 -7.62 5.20
CA SER A 7 36.32 -7.10 3.88
C SER A 7 35.82 -7.99 2.74
N ALA A 8 34.58 -8.47 2.86
CA ALA A 8 33.98 -9.40 1.93
C ALA A 8 32.47 -9.16 1.77
N THR A 9 31.90 -9.71 0.70
CA THR A 9 30.43 -9.77 0.58
C THR A 9 29.91 -10.93 1.42
N VAL A 10 29.05 -10.62 2.39
CA VAL A 10 28.41 -11.59 3.27
C VAL A 10 26.92 -11.70 2.94
N ASP A 11 26.41 -12.93 2.93
CA ASP A 11 24.99 -13.23 2.74
C ASP A 11 24.20 -12.89 4.00
N ALA A 12 23.00 -12.35 3.81
CA ALA A 12 22.04 -12.14 4.89
C ALA A 12 20.60 -12.32 4.38
N PRO A 13 19.66 -12.70 5.26
CA PRO A 13 18.26 -12.67 4.91
C PRO A 13 17.81 -11.24 4.59
N ALA A 14 17.15 -11.08 3.45
CA ALA A 14 16.70 -9.77 2.97
C ALA A 14 15.58 -9.13 3.82
N SER A 15 14.97 -9.86 4.75
CA SER A 15 13.82 -9.41 5.53
C SER A 15 14.04 -8.08 6.25
N ALA A 16 15.24 -7.85 6.81
CA ALA A 16 15.56 -6.60 7.51
C ALA A 16 15.64 -5.40 6.54
N TRP A 17 16.26 -5.58 5.38
CA TRP A 17 16.27 -4.56 4.32
C TRP A 17 14.86 -4.26 3.82
N THR A 18 14.04 -5.29 3.62
CA THR A 18 12.65 -5.11 3.19
C THR A 18 11.83 -4.36 4.23
N ALA A 19 11.99 -4.68 5.53
CA ALA A 19 11.32 -3.94 6.59
C ALA A 19 11.72 -2.46 6.63
N GLY A 20 13.02 -2.16 6.46
CA GLY A 20 13.51 -0.79 6.33
C GLY A 20 12.94 -0.07 5.12
N LEU A 21 12.83 -0.75 3.98
CA LEU A 21 12.24 -0.21 2.76
C LEU A 21 10.75 0.12 2.92
N PHE A 22 10.00 -0.72 3.64
CA PHE A 22 8.60 -0.44 4.00
C PHE A 22 8.50 0.83 4.85
N ALA A 23 9.30 0.95 5.91
CA ALA A 23 9.28 2.14 6.77
C ALA A 23 9.71 3.42 6.03
N TRP A 24 10.71 3.32 5.14
CA TRP A 24 11.12 4.43 4.29
C TRP A 24 10.02 4.83 3.30
N THR A 25 9.32 3.85 2.72
CA THR A 25 8.20 4.10 1.81
C THR A 25 7.08 4.86 2.52
N ASP A 26 6.76 4.50 3.76
CA ASP A 26 5.75 5.22 4.55
C ASP A 26 6.14 6.68 4.76
N ALA A 27 7.42 6.95 5.06
CA ALA A 27 7.91 8.29 5.36
C ALA A 27 7.95 9.19 4.10
N GLU A 28 8.36 8.64 2.96
CA GLU A 28 8.56 9.42 1.73
C GLU A 28 7.30 9.52 0.86
N TYR A 29 6.53 8.44 0.75
CA TYR A 29 5.39 8.34 -0.17
C TYR A 29 4.04 8.16 0.54
N GLY A 30 4.05 7.93 1.85
CA GLY A 30 2.86 7.59 2.63
C GLY A 30 2.63 6.08 2.70
N PHE A 31 1.99 5.64 3.78
CA PHE A 31 1.79 4.22 4.08
C PHE A 31 0.86 3.47 3.12
N TRP A 32 0.08 4.21 2.32
CA TRP A 32 -0.78 3.69 1.27
C TRP A 32 0.00 3.35 -0.01
N ALA A 33 1.24 3.81 -0.14
CA ALA A 33 2.08 3.54 -1.28
C ALA A 33 2.64 2.11 -1.24
N SER A 34 2.80 1.51 -2.41
CA SER A 34 3.44 0.20 -2.52
C SER A 34 4.96 0.34 -2.33
N PRO A 35 5.60 -0.52 -1.51
CA PRO A 35 7.05 -0.58 -1.42
C PRO A 35 7.69 -1.32 -2.61
N SER A 36 6.89 -1.92 -3.49
CA SER A 36 7.39 -2.51 -4.73
C SER A 36 7.93 -1.43 -5.66
N ASN A 37 8.93 -1.80 -6.46
CA ASN A 37 9.70 -0.95 -7.35
C ASN A 37 10.52 0.16 -6.65
N LYS A 38 10.73 0.03 -5.32
CA LYS A 38 11.61 0.92 -4.56
C LYS A 38 13.00 0.31 -4.40
N GLU A 39 14.01 1.18 -4.37
CA GLU A 39 15.42 0.78 -4.38
C GLU A 39 15.93 0.40 -2.98
N TYR A 40 16.73 -0.65 -2.92
CA TYR A 40 17.49 -1.06 -1.75
C TYR A 40 18.81 -0.29 -1.66
N VAL A 41 19.14 0.17 -0.46
CA VAL A 41 20.45 0.79 -0.16
C VAL A 41 21.37 -0.21 0.53
N GLY A 42 22.66 -0.19 0.19
CA GLY A 42 23.70 -1.00 0.86
C GLY A 42 23.70 -2.49 0.51
N VAL A 43 22.93 -2.89 -0.51
CA VAL A 43 22.92 -4.25 -1.03
C VAL A 43 23.92 -4.37 -2.18
N THR A 44 24.80 -5.36 -2.10
CA THR A 44 25.81 -5.65 -3.13
C THR A 44 25.33 -6.69 -4.14
N GLY A 45 24.28 -7.45 -3.80
CA GLY A 45 23.78 -8.53 -4.61
C GLY A 45 22.74 -9.39 -3.90
N THR A 46 22.17 -10.32 -4.67
CA THR A 46 21.30 -11.39 -4.21
C THR A 46 22.05 -12.71 -4.29
N THR A 47 21.93 -13.59 -3.28
CA THR A 47 22.57 -14.92 -3.27
C THR A 47 22.19 -15.76 -4.49
N ARG A 48 20.96 -15.61 -5.00
CA ARG A 48 20.53 -16.18 -6.28
C ARG A 48 20.08 -15.06 -7.19
N SER A 49 20.61 -15.01 -8.40
CA SER A 49 20.10 -14.10 -9.42
C SER A 49 18.63 -14.38 -9.70
N VAL A 50 17.80 -13.35 -9.57
CA VAL A 50 16.40 -13.39 -9.95
C VAL A 50 16.30 -12.76 -11.33
N GLU A 51 15.96 -13.58 -12.31
CA GLU A 51 15.70 -13.13 -13.67
C GLU A 51 14.42 -12.28 -13.70
N TYR A 52 14.54 -11.11 -14.32
CA TYR A 52 13.46 -10.19 -14.59
C TYR A 52 13.58 -9.74 -16.04
N LEU A 53 12.53 -9.98 -16.82
CA LEU A 53 12.41 -9.51 -18.20
C LEU A 53 11.07 -8.78 -18.34
N ASP A 54 11.12 -7.61 -18.95
CA ASP A 54 9.92 -6.79 -19.19
C ASP A 54 8.92 -7.53 -20.07
N GLY A 55 7.69 -7.65 -19.60
CA GLY A 55 6.60 -8.30 -20.33
C GLY A 55 6.67 -9.83 -20.42
N ASP A 56 7.65 -10.48 -19.79
CA ASP A 56 7.76 -11.94 -19.76
C ASP A 56 7.17 -12.54 -18.47
N GLU A 57 5.97 -13.09 -18.55
CA GLU A 57 5.30 -13.76 -17.43
C GLU A 57 6.05 -15.00 -16.92
N THR A 58 6.94 -15.59 -17.73
CA THR A 58 7.66 -16.82 -17.41
C THR A 58 8.97 -16.58 -16.67
N CYS A 59 9.44 -15.34 -16.60
CA CYS A 59 10.68 -15.00 -15.90
C CYS A 59 10.57 -15.34 -14.39
N ARG A 60 11.72 -15.63 -13.78
CA ARG A 60 11.77 -16.09 -12.38
C ARG A 60 11.09 -15.13 -11.40
N ALA A 61 11.24 -13.81 -11.60
CA ALA A 61 10.58 -12.81 -10.78
C ALA A 61 9.05 -12.94 -10.84
N ASN A 62 8.49 -13.10 -12.05
CA ASN A 62 7.05 -13.20 -12.25
C ASN A 62 6.49 -14.55 -11.80
N LEU A 63 7.23 -15.64 -11.98
CA LEU A 63 6.88 -16.95 -11.40
C LEU A 63 6.71 -16.86 -9.87
N LEU A 64 7.65 -16.22 -9.18
CA LEU A 64 7.62 -16.06 -7.72
C LEU A 64 6.52 -15.08 -7.28
N ASN A 65 6.31 -13.99 -8.01
CA ASN A 65 5.24 -13.03 -7.73
C ASN A 65 3.85 -13.67 -7.89
N ASN A 66 3.66 -14.53 -8.92
CA ASN A 66 2.45 -15.34 -9.07
C ASN A 66 2.23 -16.31 -7.90
N ALA A 67 3.32 -16.77 -7.27
CA ALA A 67 3.29 -17.53 -6.02
C ALA A 67 3.22 -16.65 -4.75
N LYS A 68 2.97 -15.34 -4.90
CA LYS A 68 2.84 -14.34 -3.81
C LYS A 68 4.12 -14.13 -3.01
N ILE A 69 5.27 -14.32 -3.65
CA ILE A 69 6.60 -14.12 -3.08
C ILE A 69 7.24 -12.90 -3.73
N ALA A 70 7.50 -11.87 -2.93
CA ALA A 70 8.27 -10.72 -3.39
C ALA A 70 9.75 -11.10 -3.54
N THR A 71 10.39 -10.55 -4.56
CA THR A 71 11.77 -10.84 -4.95
C THR A 71 12.59 -9.56 -4.97
N ILE A 72 13.90 -9.69 -5.15
CA ILE A 72 14.78 -8.56 -5.41
C ILE A 72 15.26 -8.69 -6.85
N ILE A 73 14.88 -7.74 -7.69
CA ILE A 73 15.31 -7.66 -9.10
C ILE A 73 16.44 -6.64 -9.23
N ARG A 74 17.12 -6.69 -10.38
CA ARG A 74 18.11 -5.68 -10.76
C ARG A 74 17.63 -4.96 -12.00
N ASP A 75 17.25 -3.70 -11.82
CA ASP A 75 16.81 -2.77 -12.86
C ASP A 75 17.21 -1.35 -12.44
N ASP A 76 18.30 -0.85 -13.02
CA ASP A 76 18.99 0.40 -12.59
C ASP A 76 19.17 0.51 -11.06
N GLY A 77 19.58 -0.60 -10.45
CA GLY A 77 19.70 -0.75 -8.99
C GLY A 77 19.04 -2.03 -8.49
N TYR A 78 19.15 -2.31 -7.20
CA TYR A 78 18.43 -3.44 -6.59
C TYR A 78 17.08 -2.95 -6.10
N ARG A 79 15.99 -3.58 -6.56
CA ARG A 79 14.62 -3.15 -6.24
C ARG A 79 13.79 -4.27 -5.67
N LEU A 80 12.89 -3.95 -4.74
CA LEU A 80 11.86 -4.89 -4.31
C LEU A 80 10.85 -5.08 -5.46
N TRP A 81 10.55 -6.32 -5.79
CA TRP A 81 9.59 -6.68 -6.84
C TRP A 81 8.50 -7.58 -6.29
N GLY A 82 7.29 -7.06 -6.25
CA GLY A 82 6.11 -7.75 -5.73
C GLY A 82 5.47 -6.98 -4.59
N ASN A 83 4.15 -6.89 -4.64
CA ASN A 83 3.32 -6.17 -3.67
C ASN A 83 2.13 -7.02 -3.20
N ARG A 84 2.15 -8.33 -3.49
CA ARG A 84 1.12 -9.26 -3.03
C ARG A 84 1.44 -9.79 -1.63
N THR A 85 0.38 -10.01 -0.85
CA THR A 85 0.43 -10.74 0.42
C THR A 85 0.25 -12.24 0.16
N LEU A 86 0.52 -13.05 1.18
CA LEU A 86 0.23 -14.49 1.15
C LEU A 86 -1.26 -14.84 1.35
N SER A 87 -2.16 -13.84 1.42
CA SER A 87 -3.59 -14.07 1.66
C SER A 87 -4.21 -14.96 0.59
N SER A 88 -5.03 -15.93 1.00
CA SER A 88 -5.88 -16.71 0.08
C SER A 88 -7.10 -15.92 -0.40
N ASP A 89 -7.52 -14.90 0.35
CA ASP A 89 -8.63 -14.02 0.00
C ASP A 89 -8.15 -12.92 -0.98
N PRO A 90 -8.69 -12.88 -2.23
CA PRO A 90 -8.36 -11.83 -3.20
C PRO A 90 -8.67 -10.42 -2.68
N LYS A 91 -9.62 -10.27 -1.75
CA LYS A 91 -9.89 -9.00 -1.10
C LYS A 91 -8.65 -8.45 -0.40
N TRP A 92 -7.75 -9.29 0.12
CA TRP A 92 -6.55 -8.88 0.84
C TRP A 92 -5.25 -9.17 0.05
N ALA A 93 -5.35 -9.24 -1.27
CA ALA A 93 -4.23 -9.63 -2.13
C ALA A 93 -3.04 -8.67 -2.03
N PHE A 94 -3.24 -7.37 -1.85
CA PHE A 94 -2.17 -6.37 -1.87
C PHE A 94 -1.72 -5.92 -0.48
N VAL A 95 -0.41 -5.71 -0.32
CA VAL A 95 0.17 -5.17 0.91
C VAL A 95 -0.34 -3.76 1.20
N THR A 96 -0.58 -2.94 0.17
CA THR A 96 -1.12 -1.59 0.31
C THR A 96 -2.48 -1.61 0.99
N ARG A 97 -3.35 -2.56 0.63
CA ARG A 97 -4.66 -2.71 1.25
C ARG A 97 -4.57 -3.07 2.74
N VAL A 98 -3.75 -4.08 3.06
CA VAL A 98 -3.57 -4.53 4.45
C VAL A 98 -2.97 -3.41 5.28
N ARG A 99 -1.91 -2.76 4.77
CA ARG A 99 -1.18 -1.69 5.46
C ARG A 99 -2.03 -0.43 5.65
N THR A 100 -2.78 0.00 4.64
CA THR A 100 -3.71 1.12 4.75
C THR A 100 -4.78 0.84 5.79
N MET A 101 -5.39 -0.34 5.79
CA MET A 101 -6.40 -0.68 6.79
C MET A 101 -5.83 -0.69 8.21
N ASP A 102 -4.68 -1.32 8.40
CA ASP A 102 -4.01 -1.45 9.69
C ASP A 102 -3.69 -0.06 10.29
N ILE A 103 -3.04 0.81 9.51
CA ILE A 103 -2.64 2.14 9.98
C ILE A 103 -3.83 3.07 10.18
N VAL A 104 -4.87 3.00 9.33
CA VAL A 104 -6.10 3.78 9.53
C VAL A 104 -6.77 3.39 10.84
N MET A 105 -6.83 2.09 11.16
CA MET A 105 -7.39 1.62 12.42
C MET A 105 -6.60 2.10 13.64
N ASP A 106 -5.27 2.00 13.59
CA ASP A 106 -4.39 2.47 14.67
C ASP A 106 -4.51 3.98 14.86
N ALA A 107 -4.55 4.76 13.77
CA ALA A 107 -4.69 6.20 13.82
C ALA A 107 -6.06 6.63 14.37
N ILE A 108 -7.14 5.92 14.00
CA ILE A 108 -8.48 6.17 14.56
C ILE A 108 -8.49 5.90 16.07
N GLN A 109 -7.97 4.75 16.52
CA GLN A 109 -7.92 4.39 17.93
C GLN A 109 -7.08 5.39 18.73
N TYR A 110 -5.92 5.79 18.20
CA TYR A 110 -5.05 6.77 18.84
C TYR A 110 -5.70 8.16 18.92
N GLY A 111 -6.27 8.65 17.81
CA GLY A 111 -6.90 9.97 17.71
C GLY A 111 -8.18 10.12 18.53
N HIS A 112 -8.85 9.01 18.85
CA HIS A 112 -10.11 9.00 19.59
C HIS A 112 -9.96 8.46 21.03
N LYS A 113 -8.74 8.40 21.58
CA LYS A 113 -8.53 8.05 23.00
C LYS A 113 -9.34 8.92 23.96
N TRP A 114 -9.60 10.18 23.60
CA TRP A 114 -10.44 11.09 24.39
C TRP A 114 -11.90 10.65 24.48
N ALA A 115 -12.37 9.82 23.55
CA ALA A 115 -13.75 9.31 23.56
C ALA A 115 -13.93 8.15 24.55
N VAL A 116 -12.84 7.50 24.96
CA VAL A 116 -12.85 6.47 26.00
C VAL A 116 -13.18 7.12 27.34
N ASP A 117 -14.08 6.50 28.11
CA ASP A 117 -14.56 6.94 29.44
C ASP A 117 -15.24 8.31 29.50
N ARG A 118 -15.46 8.97 28.36
CA ARG A 118 -16.30 10.18 28.29
C ARG A 118 -17.78 9.78 28.44
N SER A 119 -18.53 10.56 29.22
CA SER A 119 -19.96 10.31 29.42
C SER A 119 -20.72 10.32 28.08
N ILE A 120 -21.56 9.30 27.88
CA ILE A 120 -22.44 9.18 26.71
C ILE A 120 -23.57 10.21 26.84
N THR A 121 -23.28 11.44 26.42
CA THR A 121 -24.23 12.55 26.36
C THR A 121 -24.96 12.58 25.02
N ALA A 122 -26.01 13.39 24.90
CA ALA A 122 -26.78 13.53 23.65
C ALA A 122 -25.91 13.90 22.44
N THR A 123 -24.76 14.55 22.64
CA THR A 123 -23.84 14.92 21.57
C THR A 123 -22.68 13.95 21.38
N TYR A 124 -22.45 13.01 22.31
CA TYR A 124 -21.27 12.12 22.27
C TYR A 124 -21.12 11.40 20.93
N VAL A 125 -22.20 10.76 20.45
CA VAL A 125 -22.19 10.05 19.18
C VAL A 125 -21.87 10.98 18.01
N LYS A 126 -22.42 12.19 18.04
CA LYS A 126 -22.20 13.21 17.00
C LYS A 126 -20.76 13.72 17.03
N ASP A 127 -20.24 14.09 18.20
CA ASP A 127 -18.87 14.60 18.39
C ASP A 127 -17.84 13.59 17.88
N VAL A 128 -18.00 12.30 18.23
CA VAL A 128 -17.12 11.23 17.75
C VAL A 128 -17.25 11.03 16.24
N THR A 129 -18.48 11.04 15.70
CA THR A 129 -18.70 10.91 14.25
C THR A 129 -18.03 12.05 13.48
N GLU A 130 -18.15 13.29 13.95
CA GLU A 130 -17.51 14.46 13.33
C GLU A 130 -15.99 14.40 13.40
N GLY A 131 -15.42 13.94 14.52
CA GLY A 131 -13.98 13.70 14.69
C GLY A 131 -13.45 12.65 13.71
N LEU A 132 -14.14 11.51 13.61
CA LEU A 132 -13.80 10.44 12.66
C LEU A 132 -13.88 10.94 11.22
N GLN A 133 -14.95 11.67 10.86
CA GLN A 133 -15.06 12.25 9.53
C GLN A 133 -13.95 13.28 9.24
N ALA A 134 -13.55 14.10 10.22
CA ALA A 134 -12.45 15.04 10.06
C ALA A 134 -11.13 14.34 9.75
N PHE A 135 -10.82 13.28 10.50
CA PHE A 135 -9.64 12.46 10.26
C PHE A 135 -9.67 11.79 8.86
N MET A 136 -10.81 11.20 8.48
CA MET A 136 -10.93 10.56 7.16
C MET A 136 -10.89 11.56 6.00
N ARG A 137 -11.35 12.81 6.21
CA ARG A 137 -11.16 13.89 5.22
C ARG A 137 -9.69 14.22 5.02
N ASP A 138 -8.90 14.26 6.09
CA ASP A 138 -7.48 14.52 6.01
C ASP A 138 -6.75 13.43 5.21
N LEU A 139 -7.05 12.16 5.49
CA LEU A 139 -6.53 11.03 4.70
C LEU A 139 -6.90 11.12 3.21
N LYS A 140 -8.14 11.52 2.90
CA LYS A 140 -8.58 11.72 1.52
C LYS A 140 -7.79 12.86 0.85
N ASN A 141 -7.55 13.97 1.56
CA ASN A 141 -6.80 15.11 1.03
C ASN A 141 -5.33 14.75 0.72
N GLN A 142 -4.74 13.86 1.52
CA GLN A 142 -3.39 13.34 1.29
C GLN A 142 -3.31 12.31 0.16
N GLY A 143 -4.45 11.84 -0.35
CA GLY A 143 -4.52 10.80 -1.36
C GLY A 143 -4.37 9.37 -0.83
N ALA A 144 -4.51 9.17 0.49
CA ALA A 144 -4.41 7.84 1.11
C ALA A 144 -5.62 6.93 0.80
N ILE A 145 -6.78 7.56 0.57
CA ILE A 145 -8.06 6.91 0.29
C ILE A 145 -8.82 7.71 -0.78
N ILE A 146 -9.72 7.04 -1.51
CA ILE A 146 -10.49 7.67 -2.57
C ILE A 146 -11.72 8.40 -2.01
N ASN A 147 -12.54 7.66 -1.26
CA ASN A 147 -13.76 8.15 -0.60
C ASN A 147 -14.02 7.32 0.66
N PHE A 148 -14.84 7.86 1.56
CA PHE A 148 -15.21 7.20 2.80
C PHE A 148 -16.63 7.57 3.24
N GLU A 149 -17.15 6.78 4.15
CA GLU A 149 -18.45 6.93 4.80
C GLU A 149 -18.29 6.55 6.28
N VAL A 150 -18.72 7.44 7.18
CA VAL A 150 -18.66 7.24 8.62
C VAL A 150 -20.02 7.55 9.22
N TYR A 151 -20.61 6.57 9.92
CA TYR A 151 -21.91 6.71 10.58
C TYR A 151 -21.99 5.84 11.82
N ALA A 152 -22.79 6.28 12.81
CA ALA A 152 -23.14 5.45 13.95
C ALA A 152 -24.13 4.37 13.54
N ASP A 153 -23.96 3.15 14.06
CA ASP A 153 -24.84 2.03 13.70
C ASP A 153 -26.20 2.15 14.40
N ALA A 154 -27.28 2.36 13.65
CA ALA A 154 -28.61 2.56 14.23
C ALA A 154 -29.23 1.27 14.80
N GLU A 155 -28.81 0.10 14.32
CA GLU A 155 -29.35 -1.19 14.73
C GLU A 155 -28.65 -1.72 15.99
N LEU A 156 -27.33 -1.56 16.05
CA LEU A 156 -26.52 -2.03 17.17
C LEU A 156 -26.53 -1.08 18.38
N ASN A 157 -26.75 0.23 18.18
CA ASN A 157 -26.80 1.22 19.25
C ASN A 157 -28.15 1.21 20.00
N THR A 158 -28.47 0.08 20.62
CA THR A 158 -29.66 -0.08 21.45
C THR A 158 -29.44 0.44 22.88
N ALA A 159 -30.52 0.74 23.61
CA ALA A 159 -30.43 1.23 24.99
C ALA A 159 -29.65 0.30 25.93
N SER A 160 -29.77 -1.02 25.76
CA SER A 160 -29.04 -2.00 26.58
C SER A 160 -27.54 -2.03 26.27
N GLN A 161 -27.12 -1.69 25.05
CA GLN A 161 -25.71 -1.52 24.71
C GLN A 161 -25.17 -0.21 25.31
N LEU A 162 -25.94 0.87 25.23
CA LEU A 162 -25.58 2.17 25.82
C LEU A 162 -25.45 2.09 27.34
N GLU A 163 -26.32 1.32 28.02
CA GLU A 163 -26.22 1.06 29.47
C GLU A 163 -24.92 0.34 29.84
N GLN A 164 -24.41 -0.51 28.94
CA GLN A 164 -23.10 -1.18 29.08
C GLN A 164 -21.92 -0.30 28.64
N GLY A 165 -22.15 0.96 28.27
CA GLY A 165 -21.12 1.87 27.77
C GLY A 165 -20.63 1.54 26.36
N LYS A 166 -21.38 0.74 25.58
CA LYS A 166 -21.00 0.30 24.24
C LYS A 166 -21.70 1.15 23.18
N VAL A 167 -20.92 1.67 22.25
CA VAL A 167 -21.39 2.42 21.08
C VAL A 167 -20.65 1.93 19.85
N TYR A 168 -21.38 1.73 18.76
CA TYR A 168 -20.89 1.17 17.50
C TYR A 168 -20.90 2.22 16.40
N TRP A 169 -19.82 2.27 15.62
CA TRP A 169 -19.68 3.06 14.41
C TRP A 169 -19.25 2.17 13.25
N ASN A 170 -19.77 2.48 12.07
CA ASN A 170 -19.36 1.89 10.81
C ASN A 170 -18.49 2.89 10.06
N ILE A 171 -17.28 2.45 9.70
CA ILE A 171 -16.28 3.23 8.98
C ILE A 171 -15.96 2.47 7.71
N ARG A 172 -16.46 2.97 6.57
CA ARG A 172 -16.28 2.37 5.26
C ARG A 172 -15.39 3.28 4.43
N PHE A 173 -14.41 2.73 3.73
CA PHE A 173 -13.56 3.51 2.83
C PHE A 173 -13.09 2.65 1.66
N THR A 174 -12.59 3.32 0.63
CA THR A 174 -11.95 2.70 -0.53
C THR A 174 -10.48 3.07 -0.56
N ASP A 175 -9.61 2.06 -0.54
CA ASP A 175 -8.16 2.18 -0.64
C ASP A 175 -7.73 2.55 -2.07
N VAL A 176 -6.49 3.02 -2.21
CA VAL A 176 -5.89 3.29 -3.52
C VAL A 176 -5.20 2.01 -4.03
N PRO A 177 -5.69 1.39 -5.11
CA PRO A 177 -5.06 0.18 -5.64
C PRO A 177 -3.72 0.50 -6.31
N PRO A 178 -2.70 -0.34 -6.14
CA PRO A 178 -1.42 -0.17 -6.83
C PRO A 178 -1.55 -0.57 -8.31
N ALA A 179 -0.87 0.16 -9.19
CA ALA A 179 -0.75 -0.22 -10.59
C ALA A 179 0.26 -1.38 -10.76
N GLU A 180 -0.19 -2.61 -10.54
CA GLU A 180 0.66 -3.82 -10.59
C GLU A 180 1.15 -4.16 -12.01
N ASN A 181 0.30 -3.97 -13.03
CA ASN A 181 0.63 -4.36 -14.41
C ASN A 181 0.13 -3.33 -15.44
N PRO A 182 0.92 -2.28 -15.75
CA PRO A 182 0.63 -1.39 -16.87
C PRO A 182 0.81 -2.12 -18.20
N ASN A 183 -0.25 -2.21 -19.01
CA ASN A 183 -0.23 -2.89 -20.30
C ASN A 183 -0.17 -1.88 -21.45
N PHE A 184 0.98 -1.79 -22.11
CA PHE A 184 1.17 -0.92 -23.28
C PHE A 184 0.88 -1.68 -24.57
N ARG A 185 -0.08 -1.20 -25.36
CA ARG A 185 -0.43 -1.75 -26.67
C ARG A 185 0.11 -0.83 -27.75
N VAL A 186 1.18 -1.25 -28.39
CA VAL A 186 1.87 -0.46 -29.42
C VAL A 186 1.45 -0.97 -30.80
N GLU A 187 1.15 -0.04 -31.70
CA GLU A 187 0.79 -0.31 -33.09
C GLU A 187 1.68 0.52 -34.01
N VAL A 188 2.25 -0.11 -35.04
CA VAL A 188 2.95 0.58 -36.12
C VAL A 188 1.93 0.85 -37.23
N THR A 189 1.66 2.12 -37.52
CA THR A 189 0.71 2.51 -38.58
C THR A 189 1.41 3.30 -39.69
N ASN A 190 0.86 3.21 -40.91
CA ASN A 190 1.25 4.06 -42.04
C ASN A 190 0.35 5.31 -42.16
N GLN A 191 -0.47 5.59 -41.14
CA GLN A 191 -1.49 6.64 -41.17
C GLN A 191 -0.92 8.03 -41.47
N TRP A 192 0.29 8.30 -40.96
CA TRP A 192 0.97 9.60 -41.07
C TRP A 192 2.13 9.59 -42.07
N LEU A 193 2.23 8.55 -42.91
CA LEU A 193 3.35 8.39 -43.81
C LEU A 193 3.41 9.51 -44.88
N THR A 194 2.29 10.15 -45.21
CA THR A 194 2.24 11.26 -46.16
C THR A 194 2.58 12.62 -45.54
N GLU A 195 2.44 12.79 -44.23
CA GLU A 195 2.70 14.07 -43.54
C GLU A 195 4.17 14.49 -43.59
N VAL A 196 5.09 13.55 -43.80
CA VAL A 196 6.52 13.84 -43.99
C VAL A 196 6.78 14.64 -45.27
N ILE A 197 5.87 14.58 -46.25
CA ILE A 197 5.98 15.29 -47.54
C ILE A 197 5.32 16.68 -47.44
N ASP A 198 4.28 16.82 -46.61
CA ASP A 198 3.56 18.10 -46.44
C ASP A 198 4.40 19.17 -45.74
N SER A 199 5.46 18.79 -45.01
CA SER A 199 6.44 19.73 -44.44
C SER A 199 7.48 20.27 -45.44
N ALA A 200 7.49 19.74 -46.68
CA ALA A 200 8.42 20.13 -47.75
C ALA A 200 7.78 20.97 -48.88
N ALA A 201 6.49 21.30 -48.77
CA ALA A 201 5.75 22.20 -49.67
C ALA A 201 5.49 23.56 -49.02
#